data_AF-A0A1G2X2R3-F1
#
_entry.id   AF-A0A1G2X2R3-F1
#
_cell.length_a   1.000
_cell.length_b   1.000
_cell.length_c   1.000
_cell.angle_alpha   90.00
_cell.angle_beta   90.00
_cell.angle_gamma   90.00
#
_symmetry.space_group_name_H-M   'P 1'
#
loop_
_entity.id
_entity.type
_entity.pdbx_description
1 polymer ?
#
loop_
_entity_poly.entity_id
_entity_poly.type
_entity_poly.pdbx_seq_one_letter_code
_entity_poly.pdbx_strand_id
1 'polypeptide(L)'
;MLLQKKQERETKSGSSAKFEKTEDPDSSKKDKTSIAWMPSTRPYSLKIGDRNCKVFISDEGAKININKITNETRTSFVKVLTAYKLEELAAEIITDSILDWLDEDELHHVNGAEKQYYDTLPEPYEPKNGPFETIEELTLVRGITPEIFELLREHLTIYGSGKINVNFAPKEVLLYVPMITQEIAEAVVKYREKHGKIRNAKDLREIFRPFGIVGSDFQKIINYITIDNSNYMTINSISFSSDNKVKYYYKVLVQKGIDYCKIIATYPE
;
A
#
# COMPACT_ATOMS: atom_id res chain seq x y z
N MET A 1 -18.34 53.76 52.83
CA MET A 1 -17.44 54.86 52.43
C MET A 1 -16.07 54.23 52.17
N LEU A 2 -15.59 54.30 50.92
CA LEU A 2 -14.24 53.94 50.42
C LEU A 2 -13.78 52.46 50.50
N LEU A 3 -12.98 51.92 49.60
CA LEU A 3 -12.79 52.03 48.15
C LEU A 3 -11.91 50.83 47.74
N GLN A 4 -12.01 50.43 46.48
CA GLN A 4 -11.37 49.28 45.83
C GLN A 4 -9.83 49.23 45.93
N LYS A 5 -9.27 48.01 45.93
CA LYS A 5 -8.03 47.72 45.19
C LYS A 5 -8.17 46.44 44.36
N LYS A 6 -7.95 46.64 43.07
CA LYS A 6 -8.01 45.72 41.94
C LYS A 6 -6.68 44.97 41.87
N GLN A 7 -6.69 43.65 41.65
CA GLN A 7 -5.54 42.92 41.13
C GLN A 7 -6.01 42.07 39.95
N GLU A 8 -5.63 42.54 38.76
CA GLU A 8 -5.77 41.86 37.48
C GLU A 8 -4.83 40.65 37.45
N ARG A 9 -5.35 39.47 37.09
CA ARG A 9 -4.52 38.34 36.66
C ARG A 9 -4.59 38.29 35.13
N GLU A 10 -3.49 38.69 34.52
CA GLU A 10 -3.24 38.53 33.10
C GLU A 10 -3.08 37.05 32.73
N THR A 11 -3.75 36.68 31.66
CA THR A 11 -3.52 35.49 30.84
C THR A 11 -2.15 35.55 30.17
N LYS A 12 -1.33 34.49 30.26
CA LYS A 12 -0.19 34.28 29.35
C LYS A 12 -0.27 32.94 28.64
N SER A 13 -0.52 33.07 27.34
CA SER A 13 -0.35 32.09 26.27
C SER A 13 1.13 31.77 26.02
N GLY A 14 1.38 30.57 25.52
CA GLY A 14 2.49 30.28 24.60
C GLY A 14 3.82 29.92 25.25
N SER A 15 4.08 28.61 25.41
CA SER A 15 5.45 28.11 25.57
C SER A 15 5.90 27.47 24.26
N SER A 16 6.73 28.22 23.53
CA SER A 16 7.47 27.83 22.34
C SER A 16 8.42 26.65 22.63
N ALA A 17 8.37 25.63 21.77
CA ALA A 17 9.31 24.51 21.79
C ALA A 17 10.71 25.01 21.39
N LYS A 18 11.68 24.85 22.29
CA LYS A 18 13.10 25.13 22.01
C LYS A 18 13.72 23.92 21.30
N PHE A 19 14.32 24.17 20.15
CA PHE A 19 15.20 23.23 19.44
C PHE A 19 16.64 23.41 19.96
N GLU A 20 17.27 22.33 20.43
CA GLU A 20 18.72 22.28 20.56
C GLU A 20 19.29 21.49 19.39
N LYS A 21 20.06 22.20 18.53
CA LYS A 21 20.97 21.62 17.54
C LYS A 21 22.38 21.79 18.08
N THR A 22 23.18 20.74 18.02
CA THR A 22 24.64 20.86 17.99
C THR A 22 25.04 21.14 16.54
N GLU A 23 25.53 22.35 16.26
CA GLU A 23 25.99 22.81 14.94
C GLU A 23 27.53 22.71 14.81
N ASP A 24 27.98 22.34 13.62
CA ASP A 24 29.34 22.53 13.10
C ASP A 24 29.28 23.72 12.12
N PRO A 25 30.22 24.70 12.13
CA PRO A 25 29.97 26.03 11.61
C PRO A 25 30.60 26.25 10.24
N ASP A 26 29.88 26.01 9.14
CA ASP A 26 29.92 26.89 7.97
C ASP A 26 28.75 26.60 7.00
N SER A 27 28.34 27.64 6.27
CA SER A 27 27.29 27.71 5.21
C SER A 27 25.91 28.28 5.58
N SER A 28 25.84 29.61 5.45
CA SER A 28 24.77 30.42 4.85
C SER A 28 23.37 29.80 4.58
N LYS A 29 22.42 30.22 5.42
CA LYS A 29 21.00 30.56 5.15
C LYS A 29 20.37 30.07 3.83
N LYS A 30 19.71 28.90 3.91
CA LYS A 30 18.40 28.62 3.30
C LYS A 30 17.54 27.92 4.36
N ASP A 31 16.31 28.39 4.57
CA ASP A 31 15.34 27.71 5.42
C ASP A 31 15.25 26.23 5.01
N LYS A 32 15.56 25.34 5.96
CA LYS A 32 15.48 23.89 5.78
C LYS A 32 14.02 23.55 5.54
N THR A 33 13.69 23.33 4.28
CA THR A 33 12.44 22.78 3.75
C THR A 33 11.78 21.81 4.73
N SER A 34 10.52 22.07 5.09
CA SER A 34 9.67 21.08 5.76
C SER A 34 9.70 19.79 4.94
N ILE A 35 10.21 18.70 5.52
CA ILE A 35 10.23 17.41 4.85
C ILE A 35 8.79 17.02 4.56
N ALA A 36 8.43 16.89 3.27
CA ALA A 36 7.12 16.42 2.87
C ALA A 36 6.95 14.97 3.36
N TRP A 37 5.86 14.70 4.07
CA TRP A 37 5.47 13.35 4.48
C TRP A 37 4.93 12.61 3.26
N MET A 38 5.67 11.60 2.81
CA MET A 38 5.41 10.86 1.59
C MET A 38 5.75 9.38 1.79
N PRO A 39 5.20 8.49 0.95
CA PRO A 39 5.63 7.11 0.90
C PRO A 39 7.15 6.96 0.86
N SER A 40 7.67 6.15 1.79
CA SER A 40 9.10 6.02 2.07
C SER A 40 9.40 4.61 2.59
N THR A 41 10.56 4.09 2.22
CA THR A 41 11.08 2.81 2.76
C THR A 41 11.64 2.94 4.18
N ARG A 42 11.76 4.17 4.70
CA ARG A 42 12.19 4.47 6.07
C ARG A 42 11.07 5.13 6.86
N PRO A 43 10.90 4.79 8.15
CA PRO A 43 9.90 5.43 8.99
C PRO A 43 10.28 6.88 9.33
N TYR A 44 9.26 7.70 9.48
CA TYR A 44 9.36 9.00 10.14
C TYR A 44 9.35 8.79 11.65
N SER A 45 10.34 9.37 12.33
CA SER A 45 10.40 9.35 13.79
C SER A 45 10.01 10.72 14.32
N LEU A 46 9.03 10.77 15.21
CA LEU A 46 8.56 12.00 15.84
C LEU A 46 8.12 11.75 17.28
N LYS A 47 8.03 12.83 18.05
CA LYS A 47 7.48 12.81 19.40
C LYS A 47 6.09 13.46 19.40
N ILE A 48 5.09 12.75 19.90
CA ILE A 48 3.72 13.28 20.08
C ILE A 48 3.44 13.27 21.57
N GLY A 49 3.38 14.47 22.18
CA GLY A 49 3.33 14.60 23.64
C GLY A 49 4.59 14.04 24.30
N ASP A 50 4.42 13.06 25.18
CA ASP A 50 5.51 12.34 25.85
C ASP A 50 5.93 11.05 25.11
N ARG A 51 5.24 10.66 24.04
CA ARG A 51 5.45 9.39 23.34
C ARG A 51 6.36 9.52 22.13
N ASN A 52 7.27 8.56 21.98
CA ASN A 52 8.01 8.38 20.74
C ASN A 52 7.15 7.57 19.75
N CYS A 53 7.01 8.08 18.54
CA CYS A 53 6.23 7.48 17.47
C CYS A 53 7.11 7.18 16.27
N LYS A 54 6.93 6.00 15.68
CA LYS A 54 7.42 5.66 14.34
C LYS A 54 6.22 5.62 13.41
N VAL A 55 6.31 6.32 12.30
CA VAL A 55 5.25 6.37 11.28
C VAL A 55 5.81 5.86 9.96
N PHE A 56 5.18 4.84 9.42
CA PHE A 56 5.45 4.28 8.11
C PHE A 56 4.35 4.75 7.17
N ILE A 57 4.75 5.38 6.06
CA ILE A 57 3.80 5.74 5.00
C ILE A 57 4.12 4.84 3.81
N SER A 58 3.11 4.09 3.39
CA SER A 58 3.17 3.16 2.26
C SER A 58 2.25 3.64 1.14
N ASP A 59 2.72 3.54 -0.10
CA ASP A 59 1.94 3.85 -1.30
C ASP A 59 1.00 2.68 -1.62
N GLU A 60 -0.31 2.91 -1.81
CA GLU A 60 -1.22 1.81 -2.17
C GLU A 60 -0.96 1.28 -3.59
N GLY A 61 -0.28 2.04 -4.45
CA GLY A 61 0.21 1.52 -5.74
C GLY A 61 1.29 0.46 -5.57
N ALA A 62 1.85 0.26 -4.37
CA ALA A 62 2.77 -0.85 -4.08
C ALA A 62 2.06 -2.22 -3.97
N LYS A 63 0.73 -2.24 -4.01
CA LYS A 63 -0.12 -3.43 -3.85
C LYS A 63 -0.89 -3.72 -5.13
N ILE A 64 -1.44 -4.93 -5.24
CA ILE A 64 -2.28 -5.33 -6.37
C ILE A 64 -3.72 -4.90 -6.09
N ASN A 65 -4.33 -4.15 -6.99
CA ASN A 65 -5.74 -3.82 -6.89
C ASN A 65 -6.59 -5.00 -7.40
N ILE A 66 -7.28 -5.69 -6.49
CA ILE A 66 -8.08 -6.88 -6.84
C ILE A 66 -9.26 -6.54 -7.76
N ASN A 67 -9.87 -5.34 -7.62
CA ASN A 67 -10.93 -4.85 -8.52
C ASN A 67 -10.43 -4.53 -9.94
N LYS A 68 -9.14 -4.75 -10.23
CA LYS A 68 -8.51 -4.51 -11.53
C LYS A 68 -7.86 -5.77 -12.09
N ILE A 69 -8.08 -6.92 -11.46
CA ILE A 69 -7.69 -8.20 -12.01
C ILE A 69 -8.65 -8.52 -13.16
N THR A 70 -8.07 -8.97 -14.26
CA THR A 70 -8.78 -9.40 -15.46
C THR A 70 -8.23 -10.73 -15.94
N ASN A 71 -8.93 -11.35 -16.87
CA ASN A 71 -8.51 -12.58 -17.54
C ASN A 71 -7.10 -12.48 -18.16
N GLU A 72 -6.72 -11.33 -18.69
CA GLU A 72 -5.37 -11.09 -19.23
C GLU A 72 -4.27 -11.13 -18.16
N THR A 73 -4.62 -10.80 -16.91
CA THR A 73 -3.70 -10.78 -15.77
C THR A 73 -3.75 -12.04 -14.91
N ARG A 74 -4.67 -12.97 -15.20
CA ARG A 74 -4.88 -14.23 -14.46
C ARG A 74 -3.57 -14.95 -14.17
N THR A 75 -2.80 -15.28 -15.21
CA THR A 75 -1.52 -15.98 -15.08
C THR A 75 -0.51 -15.21 -14.23
N SER A 76 -0.50 -13.89 -14.33
CA SER A 76 0.38 -13.05 -13.51
C SER A 76 -0.03 -13.03 -12.05
N PHE A 77 -1.35 -13.06 -11.75
CA PHE A 77 -1.83 -13.14 -10.38
C PHE A 77 -1.55 -14.50 -9.75
N VAL A 78 -1.77 -15.60 -10.47
CA VAL A 78 -1.36 -16.95 -10.03
C VAL A 78 0.13 -16.97 -9.68
N LYS A 79 1.00 -16.41 -10.54
CA LYS A 79 2.44 -16.29 -10.26
C LYS A 79 2.75 -15.54 -8.95
N VAL A 80 2.00 -14.49 -8.62
CA VAL A 80 2.17 -13.73 -7.38
C VAL A 80 1.82 -14.62 -6.19
N LEU A 81 0.67 -15.28 -6.23
CA LEU A 81 0.21 -16.17 -5.15
C LEU A 81 1.20 -17.31 -4.91
N THR A 82 1.71 -17.94 -5.97
CA THR A 82 2.77 -18.97 -5.86
C THR A 82 4.08 -18.40 -5.30
N ALA A 83 4.42 -17.15 -5.61
CA ALA A 83 5.60 -16.49 -5.02
C ALA A 83 5.45 -16.30 -3.49
N TYR A 84 4.22 -16.09 -3.01
CA TYR A 84 3.86 -16.13 -1.60
C TYR A 84 3.67 -17.55 -1.04
N LYS A 85 4.18 -18.58 -1.72
CA LYS A 85 4.22 -19.98 -1.25
C LYS A 85 2.87 -20.68 -1.18
N LEU A 86 1.86 -20.18 -1.88
CA LEU A 86 0.65 -20.96 -2.13
C LEU A 86 0.96 -22.08 -3.13
N GLU A 87 0.32 -23.22 -2.94
CA GLU A 87 0.31 -24.29 -3.93
C GLU A 87 -0.34 -23.80 -5.23
N GLU A 88 0.15 -24.27 -6.38
CA GLU A 88 -0.32 -23.82 -7.69
C GLU A 88 -1.83 -23.98 -7.86
N LEU A 89 -2.39 -25.15 -7.49
CA LEU A 89 -3.84 -25.37 -7.57
C LEU A 89 -4.62 -24.41 -6.66
N ALA A 90 -4.13 -24.13 -5.45
CA ALA A 90 -4.78 -23.17 -4.55
C ALA A 90 -4.73 -21.74 -5.14
N ALA A 91 -3.60 -21.35 -5.73
CA ALA A 91 -3.46 -20.07 -6.42
C ALA A 91 -4.41 -19.95 -7.62
N GLU A 92 -4.59 -21.01 -8.40
CA GLU A 92 -5.55 -21.03 -9.50
C GLU A 92 -7.00 -20.92 -9.02
N ILE A 93 -7.39 -21.70 -8.00
CA ILE A 93 -8.74 -21.63 -7.41
C ILE A 93 -9.04 -20.21 -6.93
N ILE A 94 -8.13 -19.61 -6.17
CA ILE A 94 -8.30 -18.25 -5.64
C ILE A 94 -8.42 -17.23 -6.78
N THR A 95 -7.53 -17.32 -7.77
CA THR A 95 -7.53 -16.37 -8.89
C THR A 95 -8.83 -16.44 -9.68
N ASP A 96 -9.25 -17.65 -10.03
CA ASP A 96 -10.47 -17.90 -10.80
C ASP A 96 -11.70 -17.47 -10.01
N SER A 97 -11.74 -17.77 -8.71
CA SER A 97 -12.88 -17.39 -7.85
C SER A 97 -12.95 -15.88 -7.61
N ILE A 98 -11.82 -15.15 -7.65
CA ILE A 98 -11.82 -13.68 -7.61
C ILE A 98 -12.35 -13.10 -8.92
N LEU A 99 -12.04 -13.71 -10.06
CA LEU A 99 -12.56 -13.27 -11.37
C LEU A 99 -14.08 -13.43 -11.43
N ASP A 100 -14.58 -14.62 -11.09
CA ASP A 100 -16.01 -14.92 -11.00
C ASP A 100 -16.74 -14.00 -10.01
N TRP A 101 -16.13 -13.74 -8.84
CA TRP A 101 -16.72 -12.81 -7.85
C TRP A 101 -16.94 -11.39 -8.40
N LEU A 102 -16.08 -10.95 -9.33
CA LEU A 102 -16.09 -9.59 -9.87
C LEU A 102 -16.98 -9.43 -11.09
N ASP A 103 -17.17 -10.48 -11.89
CA ASP A 103 -17.95 -10.41 -13.11
C ASP A 103 -19.46 -10.51 -12.84
N GLU A 104 -20.27 -10.13 -13.81
CA GLU A 104 -21.73 -10.06 -13.66
C GLU A 104 -22.42 -11.34 -14.14
N ASP A 105 -21.67 -12.31 -14.69
CA ASP A 105 -22.26 -13.46 -15.33
C ASP A 105 -22.41 -14.65 -14.37
N GLU A 106 -22.80 -15.81 -14.89
CA GLU A 106 -23.01 -17.02 -14.08
C GLU A 106 -22.08 -18.17 -14.54
N LEU A 107 -21.10 -17.87 -15.40
CA LEU A 107 -20.16 -18.81 -15.95
C LEU A 107 -18.86 -18.81 -15.15
N HIS A 108 -18.66 -19.87 -14.36
CA HIS A 108 -17.43 -19.98 -13.60
C HIS A 108 -16.22 -20.35 -14.48
N HIS A 109 -15.05 -19.80 -14.14
CA HIS A 109 -13.76 -20.28 -14.66
C HIS A 109 -13.49 -21.73 -14.23
N VAL A 110 -12.51 -22.41 -14.85
CA VAL A 110 -12.22 -23.85 -14.62
C VAL A 110 -12.11 -24.21 -13.14
N ASN A 111 -11.41 -23.39 -12.35
CA ASN A 111 -11.25 -23.58 -10.90
C ASN A 111 -12.05 -22.57 -10.05
N GLY A 112 -12.90 -21.78 -10.69
CA GLY A 112 -13.63 -20.66 -10.09
C GLY A 112 -14.85 -21.07 -9.28
N ALA A 113 -15.64 -20.09 -8.87
CA ALA A 113 -16.84 -20.28 -8.08
C ALA A 113 -17.87 -19.19 -8.34
N GLU A 114 -19.04 -19.65 -8.75
CA GLU A 114 -20.25 -18.86 -8.91
C GLU A 114 -21.30 -19.19 -7.85
N LYS A 115 -22.48 -18.59 -7.96
CA LYS A 115 -23.64 -18.85 -7.09
C LYS A 115 -23.84 -20.34 -6.78
N GLN A 116 -23.77 -21.22 -7.79
CA GLN A 116 -23.95 -22.65 -7.60
C GLN A 116 -22.99 -23.25 -6.56
N TYR A 117 -21.75 -22.77 -6.48
CA TYR A 117 -20.81 -23.18 -5.45
C TYR A 117 -21.22 -22.66 -4.07
N TYR A 118 -21.48 -21.35 -3.96
CA TYR A 118 -21.77 -20.72 -2.67
C TYR A 118 -23.09 -21.21 -2.03
N ASP A 119 -24.08 -21.60 -2.85
CA ASP A 119 -25.33 -22.22 -2.42
C ASP A 119 -25.13 -23.58 -1.71
N THR A 120 -23.98 -24.23 -1.91
CA THR A 120 -23.66 -25.55 -1.31
C THR A 120 -22.93 -25.46 0.02
N LEU A 121 -22.55 -24.26 0.46
CA LEU A 121 -21.83 -24.06 1.71
C LEU A 121 -22.73 -24.34 2.93
N PRO A 122 -22.16 -24.68 4.10
CA PRO A 122 -22.94 -24.88 5.32
C PRO A 122 -23.80 -23.66 5.70
N GLU A 123 -23.28 -22.47 5.44
CA GLU A 123 -23.99 -21.19 5.51
C GLU A 123 -23.97 -20.56 4.11
N PRO A 124 -25.00 -20.78 3.27
CA PRO A 124 -25.06 -20.23 1.93
C PRO A 124 -25.10 -18.71 1.88
N TYR A 125 -24.51 -18.12 0.85
CA TYR A 125 -24.59 -16.71 0.54
C TYR A 125 -24.45 -16.48 -0.97
N GLU A 126 -24.87 -15.30 -1.44
CA GLU A 126 -24.73 -14.93 -2.84
C GLU A 126 -23.34 -14.32 -3.09
N PRO A 127 -22.66 -14.67 -4.19
CA PRO A 127 -21.51 -13.90 -4.65
C PRO A 127 -21.93 -12.47 -4.99
N LYS A 128 -20.97 -11.54 -4.93
CA LYS A 128 -21.28 -10.11 -5.09
C LYS A 128 -21.59 -9.74 -6.54
N ASN A 129 -21.02 -10.46 -7.49
CA ASN A 129 -21.05 -10.18 -8.93
C ASN A 129 -20.70 -8.72 -9.21
N GLY A 130 -19.59 -8.28 -8.63
CA GLY A 130 -19.20 -6.88 -8.63
C GLY A 130 -17.99 -6.56 -7.76
N PRO A 131 -17.55 -5.28 -7.77
CA PRO A 131 -16.32 -4.88 -7.12
C PRO A 131 -16.36 -5.06 -5.60
N PHE A 132 -15.22 -5.45 -5.05
CA PHE A 132 -14.95 -5.46 -3.62
C PHE A 132 -15.08 -4.03 -3.06
N GLU A 133 -15.85 -3.88 -1.98
CA GLU A 133 -16.02 -2.59 -1.29
C GLU A 133 -15.15 -2.50 -0.03
N THR A 134 -14.72 -3.64 0.49
CA THR A 134 -13.72 -3.77 1.56
C THR A 134 -12.72 -4.85 1.19
N ILE A 135 -11.52 -4.81 1.77
CA ILE A 135 -10.54 -5.88 1.50
C ILE A 135 -10.94 -7.17 2.21
N GLU A 136 -11.65 -7.07 3.34
CA GLU A 136 -12.13 -8.18 4.15
C GLU A 136 -13.14 -9.08 3.42
N GLU A 137 -13.84 -8.57 2.41
CA GLU A 137 -14.72 -9.37 1.53
C GLU A 137 -13.97 -10.51 0.82
N LEU A 138 -12.64 -10.44 0.66
CA LEU A 138 -11.84 -11.57 0.16
C LEU A 138 -12.03 -12.85 0.98
N THR A 139 -12.36 -12.74 2.26
CA THR A 139 -12.62 -13.91 3.13
C THR A 139 -13.86 -14.72 2.73
N LEU A 140 -14.72 -14.15 1.88
CA LEU A 140 -15.88 -14.82 1.31
C LEU A 140 -15.58 -15.54 -0.01
N VAL A 141 -14.39 -15.32 -0.58
CA VAL A 141 -14.02 -15.91 -1.87
C VAL A 141 -13.53 -17.34 -1.65
N ARG A 142 -13.99 -18.26 -2.49
CA ARG A 142 -13.55 -19.65 -2.48
C ARG A 142 -12.01 -19.75 -2.48
N GLY A 143 -11.49 -20.56 -1.57
CA GLY A 143 -10.06 -20.85 -1.44
C GLY A 143 -9.30 -19.87 -0.54
N ILE A 144 -9.89 -18.75 -0.13
CA ILE A 144 -9.28 -17.84 0.84
C ILE A 144 -9.59 -18.32 2.26
N THR A 145 -8.62 -18.97 2.91
CA THR A 145 -8.68 -19.25 4.34
C THR A 145 -8.23 -18.03 5.17
N PRO A 146 -8.53 -17.96 6.48
CA PRO A 146 -8.02 -16.89 7.33
C PRO A 146 -6.49 -16.73 7.26
N GLU A 147 -5.75 -17.84 7.19
CA GLU A 147 -4.30 -17.83 7.09
C GLU A 147 -3.82 -17.25 5.75
N ILE A 148 -4.49 -17.61 4.66
CA ILE A 148 -4.22 -17.07 3.32
C ILE A 148 -4.57 -15.59 3.27
N PHE A 149 -5.69 -15.18 3.85
CA PHE A 149 -6.09 -13.78 3.92
C PHE A 149 -5.04 -12.95 4.67
N GLU A 150 -4.61 -13.39 5.86
CA GLU A 150 -3.57 -12.71 6.63
C GLU A 150 -2.22 -12.65 5.90
N LEU A 151 -1.89 -13.68 5.12
CA LEU A 151 -0.71 -13.68 4.26
C LEU A 151 -0.79 -12.64 3.12
N LEU A 152 -1.98 -12.43 2.55
CA LEU A 152 -2.15 -11.61 1.35
C LEU A 152 -2.60 -10.17 1.62
N ARG A 153 -3.26 -9.87 2.75
CA ARG A 153 -3.92 -8.58 3.03
C ARG A 153 -3.00 -7.35 2.94
N GLU A 154 -1.70 -7.50 3.21
CA GLU A 154 -0.73 -6.39 3.11
C GLU A 154 -0.18 -6.18 1.69
N HIS A 155 -0.53 -7.07 0.76
CA HIS A 155 -0.07 -7.06 -0.64
C HIS A 155 -1.19 -6.77 -1.64
N LEU A 156 -2.44 -6.75 -1.17
CA LEU A 156 -3.65 -6.48 -1.94
C LEU A 156 -4.31 -5.18 -1.49
N THR A 157 -5.05 -4.56 -2.41
CA THR A 157 -5.85 -3.36 -2.15
C THR A 157 -7.09 -3.37 -3.04
N ILE A 158 -8.05 -2.50 -2.74
CA ILE A 158 -9.18 -2.21 -3.64
C ILE A 158 -9.07 -0.79 -4.23
N TYR A 159 -8.02 -0.05 -3.86
CA TYR A 159 -7.87 1.37 -4.15
C TYR A 159 -6.82 1.67 -5.24
N GLY A 160 -6.84 2.89 -5.77
CA GLY A 160 -5.88 3.35 -6.77
C GLY A 160 -6.19 2.92 -8.20
N SER A 161 -5.25 3.19 -9.11
CA SER A 161 -5.45 3.02 -10.56
C SER A 161 -5.32 1.58 -11.06
N GLY A 162 -4.83 0.66 -10.22
CA GLY A 162 -4.46 -0.70 -10.62
C GLY A 162 -3.06 -0.85 -11.23
N LYS A 163 -2.36 0.27 -11.50
CA LYS A 163 -0.95 0.22 -11.92
C LYS A 163 -0.03 -0.01 -10.72
N ILE A 164 0.97 -0.87 -10.90
CA ILE A 164 1.96 -1.20 -9.89
C ILE A 164 3.04 -0.12 -9.83
N ASN A 165 3.21 0.49 -8.65
CA ASN A 165 4.24 1.48 -8.38
C ASN A 165 5.60 0.80 -8.21
N VAL A 166 6.43 0.90 -9.24
CA VAL A 166 7.75 0.26 -9.31
C VAL A 166 8.80 0.92 -8.43
N ASN A 167 8.46 1.90 -7.60
CA ASN A 167 9.37 2.41 -6.56
C ASN A 167 9.15 1.74 -5.20
N PHE A 168 7.96 1.18 -4.96
CA PHE A 168 7.56 0.71 -3.64
C PHE A 168 7.07 -0.75 -3.61
N ALA A 169 6.58 -1.27 -4.74
CA ALA A 169 6.08 -2.64 -4.82
C ALA A 169 7.15 -3.66 -4.42
N PRO A 170 6.86 -4.61 -3.53
CA PRO A 170 7.77 -5.72 -3.21
C PRO A 170 8.00 -6.60 -4.45
N LYS A 171 9.06 -7.42 -4.41
CA LYS A 171 9.46 -8.22 -5.58
C LYS A 171 8.36 -9.16 -6.05
N GLU A 172 7.58 -9.72 -5.12
CA GLU A 172 6.48 -10.63 -5.40
C GLU A 172 5.34 -9.90 -6.12
N VAL A 173 4.98 -8.68 -5.70
CA VAL A 173 3.94 -7.88 -6.37
C VAL A 173 4.37 -7.44 -7.77
N LEU A 174 5.67 -7.22 -8.02
CA LEU A 174 6.15 -6.92 -9.37
C LEU A 174 5.86 -8.05 -10.38
N LEU A 175 5.72 -9.31 -9.92
CA LEU A 175 5.41 -10.45 -10.78
C LEU A 175 4.00 -10.40 -11.38
N TYR A 176 3.12 -9.55 -10.83
CA TYR A 176 1.78 -9.28 -11.36
C TYR A 176 1.84 -8.61 -12.74
N VAL A 177 2.92 -7.88 -13.02
CA VAL A 177 3.07 -7.17 -14.29
C VAL A 177 3.40 -8.19 -15.38
N PRO A 178 2.62 -8.24 -16.49
CA PRO A 178 2.92 -9.13 -17.60
C PRO A 178 4.36 -8.96 -18.09
N MET A 179 4.99 -10.08 -18.49
CA MET A 179 6.40 -10.16 -18.93
C MET A 179 7.45 -9.94 -17.83
N ILE A 180 7.09 -9.53 -16.61
CA ILE A 180 8.04 -9.47 -15.49
C ILE A 180 8.26 -10.87 -14.91
N THR A 181 9.50 -11.34 -14.98
CA THR A 181 9.98 -12.57 -14.34
C THR A 181 10.61 -12.26 -12.99
N GLN A 182 11.02 -13.30 -12.24
CA GLN A 182 11.73 -13.11 -10.97
C GLN A 182 13.03 -12.33 -11.17
N GLU A 183 13.78 -12.62 -12.23
CA GLU A 183 15.04 -11.96 -12.55
C GLU A 183 14.84 -10.47 -12.86
N ILE A 184 13.76 -10.12 -13.57
CA ILE A 184 13.41 -8.73 -13.86
C ILE A 184 12.94 -8.02 -12.59
N ALA A 185 12.11 -8.65 -11.76
CA ALA A 185 11.66 -8.09 -10.49
C ALA A 185 12.86 -7.81 -9.56
N GLU A 186 13.82 -8.73 -9.48
CA GLU A 186 15.08 -8.53 -8.78
C GLU A 186 15.90 -7.38 -9.35
N ALA A 187 15.97 -7.24 -10.68
CA ALA A 187 16.70 -6.14 -11.31
C ALA A 187 16.08 -4.78 -10.96
N VAL A 188 14.75 -4.69 -10.90
CA VAL A 188 14.05 -3.49 -10.42
C VAL A 188 14.44 -3.17 -8.97
N VAL A 189 14.41 -4.16 -8.07
CA VAL A 189 14.79 -3.96 -6.66
C VAL A 189 16.26 -3.54 -6.52
N LYS A 190 17.18 -4.26 -7.17
CA LYS A 190 18.63 -3.93 -7.17
C LYS A 190 18.88 -2.53 -7.73
N TYR A 191 18.15 -2.12 -8.76
CA TYR A 191 18.24 -0.77 -9.29
C TYR A 191 17.85 0.27 -8.23
N ARG A 192 16.73 0.06 -7.51
CA ARG A 192 16.30 0.97 -6.43
C ARG A 192 17.32 1.12 -5.32
N GLU A 193 17.94 0.01 -4.93
CA GLU A 193 18.96 -0.02 -3.87
C GLU A 193 20.22 0.76 -4.26
N LYS A 194 20.65 0.61 -5.52
CA LYS A 194 21.89 1.23 -6.03
C LYS A 194 21.71 2.68 -6.48
N HIS A 195 20.58 3.01 -7.12
CA HIS A 195 20.36 4.28 -7.79
C HIS A 195 19.30 5.17 -7.09
N GLY A 196 18.58 4.63 -6.10
CA GLY A 196 17.43 5.29 -5.50
C GLY A 196 16.16 5.14 -6.34
N LYS A 197 15.19 6.06 -6.19
CA LYS A 197 13.92 5.99 -6.92
C LYS A 197 14.15 6.01 -8.44
N ILE A 198 13.40 5.17 -9.16
CA ILE A 198 13.19 5.20 -10.60
C ILE A 198 12.34 6.45 -10.90
N ARG A 199 12.87 7.36 -11.71
CA ARG A 199 12.31 8.72 -11.88
C ARG A 199 11.66 8.94 -13.22
N ASN A 200 11.97 8.13 -14.22
CA ASN A 200 11.55 8.38 -15.60
C ASN A 200 11.63 7.10 -16.45
N ALA A 201 11.15 7.19 -17.69
CA ALA A 201 11.14 6.07 -18.63
C ALA A 201 12.55 5.62 -19.07
N LYS A 202 13.59 6.47 -19.00
CA LYS A 202 14.96 6.08 -19.34
C LYS A 202 15.50 5.08 -18.31
N ASP A 203 15.25 5.33 -17.02
CA ASP A 203 15.63 4.41 -15.94
C ASP A 203 14.97 3.03 -16.14
N LEU A 204 13.67 3.02 -16.47
CA LEU A 204 12.94 1.77 -16.77
C LEU A 204 13.52 1.03 -17.99
N ARG A 205 13.88 1.75 -19.06
CA ARG A 205 14.53 1.13 -20.22
C ARG A 205 15.89 0.55 -19.88
N GLU A 206 16.65 1.19 -19.00
CA GLU A 206 17.94 0.67 -18.53
C GLU A 206 17.76 -0.65 -17.79
N ILE A 207 16.73 -0.75 -16.94
CA ILE A 207 16.41 -1.99 -16.20
C ILE A 207 15.95 -3.10 -17.14
N PHE A 208 15.06 -2.79 -18.10
CA PHE A 208 14.36 -3.81 -18.89
C PHE A 208 15.11 -4.25 -20.16
N ARG A 209 15.92 -3.38 -20.77
CA ARG A 209 16.66 -3.68 -22.01
C ARG A 209 17.57 -4.91 -21.92
N PRO A 210 18.31 -5.16 -20.82
CA PRO A 210 19.13 -6.38 -20.67
C PRO A 210 18.32 -7.69 -20.80
N PHE A 211 17.02 -7.64 -20.54
CA PHE A 211 16.11 -8.79 -20.63
C PHE A 211 15.38 -8.87 -21.98
N GLY A 212 15.81 -8.09 -22.99
CA GLY A 212 15.19 -8.08 -24.32
C GLY A 212 13.86 -7.33 -24.39
N ILE A 213 13.40 -6.72 -23.30
CA ILE A 213 12.16 -5.95 -23.26
C ILE A 213 12.42 -4.56 -23.87
N VAL A 214 11.97 -4.40 -25.11
CA VAL A 214 12.07 -3.17 -25.91
C VAL A 214 10.81 -2.97 -26.74
N GLY A 215 10.69 -1.84 -27.42
CA GLY A 215 9.62 -1.61 -28.40
C GLY A 215 8.22 -1.83 -27.83
N SER A 216 7.43 -2.69 -28.49
CA SER A 216 6.05 -3.01 -28.09
C SER A 216 5.95 -3.65 -26.71
N ASP A 217 6.92 -4.48 -26.33
CA ASP A 217 6.88 -5.18 -25.06
C ASP A 217 7.14 -4.24 -23.88
N PHE A 218 8.04 -3.27 -24.09
CA PHE A 218 8.19 -2.17 -23.14
C PHE A 218 6.88 -1.37 -22.99
N GLN A 219 6.18 -1.09 -24.08
CA GLN A 219 4.89 -0.37 -24.01
C GLN A 219 3.81 -1.19 -23.28
N LYS A 220 3.76 -2.50 -23.49
CA LYS A 220 2.86 -3.39 -22.74
C LYS A 220 3.12 -3.29 -21.24
N ILE A 221 4.37 -3.36 -20.80
CA ILE A 221 4.73 -3.23 -19.37
C ILE A 221 4.28 -1.88 -18.81
N ILE A 222 4.54 -0.78 -19.52
CA ILE A 222 4.19 0.59 -19.09
C ILE A 222 2.68 0.78 -18.86
N ASN A 223 1.82 -0.05 -19.47
CA ASN A 223 0.38 -0.02 -19.19
C ASN A 223 0.03 -0.52 -17.79
N TYR A 224 0.87 -1.36 -17.18
CA TYR A 224 0.64 -1.97 -15.87
C TYR A 224 1.49 -1.36 -14.75
N ILE A 225 2.46 -0.49 -15.07
CA ILE A 225 3.34 0.12 -14.07
C ILE A 225 3.22 1.64 -14.00
N THR A 226 3.59 2.19 -12.86
CA THR A 226 3.73 3.63 -12.62
C THR A 226 4.96 3.93 -11.79
N ILE A 227 5.51 5.13 -11.94
CA ILE A 227 6.53 5.70 -11.05
C ILE A 227 5.95 6.79 -10.14
N ASP A 228 4.74 7.25 -10.45
CA ASP A 228 4.01 8.25 -9.69
C ASP A 228 3.34 7.64 -8.48
N ASN A 229 3.32 8.37 -7.38
CA ASN A 229 2.67 7.96 -6.16
C ASN A 229 1.15 7.86 -6.34
N SER A 230 0.53 6.88 -5.69
CA SER A 230 -0.90 6.80 -5.58
C SER A 230 -1.45 7.96 -4.74
N ASN A 231 -2.66 8.40 -5.08
CA ASN A 231 -3.45 9.28 -4.21
C ASN A 231 -3.96 8.53 -2.96
N TYR A 232 -3.80 7.21 -2.90
CA TYR A 232 -4.13 6.40 -1.74
C TYR A 232 -2.86 5.95 -1.03
N MET A 233 -2.82 6.08 0.28
CA MET A 233 -1.69 5.69 1.10
C MET A 233 -2.15 5.06 2.40
N THR A 234 -1.37 4.10 2.90
CA THR A 234 -1.52 3.54 4.23
C THR A 234 -0.51 4.19 5.17
N ILE A 235 -1.00 4.68 6.31
CA ILE A 235 -0.19 5.24 7.39
C ILE A 235 -0.23 4.27 8.56
N ASN A 236 0.88 3.61 8.85
CA ASN A 236 1.05 2.76 10.01
C ASN A 236 1.83 3.52 11.09
N SER A 237 1.23 3.71 12.26
CA SER A 237 1.88 4.35 13.40
C SER A 237 2.09 3.35 14.52
N ILE A 238 3.30 3.36 15.08
CA ILE A 238 3.66 2.61 16.27
C ILE A 238 4.10 3.63 17.32
N SER A 239 3.40 3.66 18.46
CA SER A 239 3.77 4.51 19.59
C SER A 239 4.01 3.69 20.86
N PHE A 240 4.91 4.18 21.70
CA PHE A 240 5.25 3.56 22.98
C PHE A 240 4.73 4.42 24.13
N SER A 241 4.23 3.78 25.20
CA SER A 241 3.97 4.46 26.47
C SER A 241 5.27 5.02 27.08
N SER A 242 5.15 5.94 28.04
CA SER A 242 6.28 6.58 28.71
C SER A 242 7.20 5.60 29.45
N ASP A 243 6.69 4.43 29.84
CA ASP A 243 7.45 3.33 30.44
C ASP A 243 7.94 2.28 29.43
N ASN A 244 7.72 2.51 28.12
CA ASN A 244 8.04 1.61 27.00
C ASN A 244 7.40 0.20 27.09
N LYS A 245 6.39 -0.01 27.95
CA LYS A 245 5.76 -1.32 28.13
C LYS A 245 4.57 -1.56 27.20
N VAL A 246 3.81 -0.52 26.86
CA VAL A 246 2.62 -0.61 26.02
C VAL A 246 2.91 -0.03 24.65
N LYS A 247 2.57 -0.78 23.62
CA LYS A 247 2.64 -0.35 22.23
C LYS A 247 1.22 -0.14 21.71
N TYR A 248 1.01 0.96 21.00
CA TYR A 248 -0.25 1.21 20.29
C TYR A 248 0.04 1.21 18.80
N TYR A 249 -0.79 0.49 18.05
CA TYR A 249 -0.69 0.38 16.61
C TYR A 249 -1.96 0.97 15.97
N TYR A 250 -1.75 1.82 14.97
CA TYR A 250 -2.84 2.34 14.15
C TYR A 250 -2.45 2.21 12.69
N LYS A 251 -3.33 1.57 11.92
CA LYS A 251 -3.28 1.57 10.47
C LYS A 251 -4.40 2.46 9.95
N VAL A 252 -4.04 3.48 9.18
CA VAL A 252 -4.99 4.44 8.62
C VAL A 252 -4.85 4.46 7.11
N LEU A 253 -5.94 4.17 6.41
CA LEU A 253 -5.99 4.35 4.97
C LEU A 253 -6.46 5.76 4.64
N VAL A 254 -5.72 6.44 3.78
CA VAL A 254 -5.92 7.85 3.47
C VAL A 254 -6.00 8.06 1.96
N GLN A 255 -6.94 8.89 1.53
CA GLN A 255 -6.97 9.48 0.20
C GLN A 255 -6.47 10.92 0.26
N LYS A 256 -5.41 11.21 -0.49
CA LYS A 256 -4.85 12.53 -0.67
C LYS A 256 -5.31 13.13 -2.00
N GLY A 257 -5.83 14.34 -1.95
CA GLY A 257 -6.01 15.22 -3.11
C GLY A 257 -4.96 16.33 -3.14
N ILE A 258 -5.15 17.29 -4.05
CA ILE A 258 -4.26 18.46 -4.17
C ILE A 258 -4.29 19.27 -2.86
N ASP A 259 -5.48 19.56 -2.34
CA ASP A 259 -5.69 20.42 -1.16
C ASP A 259 -6.42 19.72 -0.01
N TYR A 260 -6.57 18.39 -0.06
CA TYR A 260 -7.27 17.65 0.98
C TYR A 260 -6.61 16.31 1.32
N CYS A 261 -6.95 15.82 2.50
CA CYS A 261 -6.56 14.52 3.02
C CYS A 261 -7.80 13.93 3.71
N LYS A 262 -8.32 12.82 3.21
CA LYS A 262 -9.52 12.13 3.73
C LYS A 262 -9.11 10.78 4.30
N ILE A 263 -9.46 10.53 5.55
CA ILE A 263 -9.36 9.19 6.15
C ILE A 263 -10.50 8.35 5.58
N ILE A 264 -10.15 7.21 4.99
CA ILE A 264 -11.11 6.25 4.42
C ILE A 264 -11.47 5.20 5.47
N ALA A 265 -10.45 4.61 6.09
CA ALA A 265 -10.60 3.55 7.07
C ALA A 265 -9.54 3.69 8.16
N THR A 266 -9.85 3.23 9.36
CA THR A 266 -8.94 3.16 10.50
C THR A 266 -9.07 1.81 11.15
N TYR A 267 -7.94 1.13 11.32
CA TYR A 267 -7.83 -0.17 11.93
C TYR A 267 -6.95 0.00 13.20
N PRO A 268 -7.56 0.00 14.39
CA PRO A 268 -6.79 -0.10 15.62
C PRO A 268 -6.27 -1.53 15.76
N GLU A 269 -4.95 -1.66 15.96
CA GLU A 269 -4.25 -2.94 16.12
C GLU A 269 -3.57 -3.06 17.49
#